data_AF-A0A445B148-F1
#
_entry.id   AF-A0A445B148-F1
#
_cell.length_a   1.000
_cell.length_b   1.000
_cell.length_c   1.000
_cell.angle_alpha   90.00
_cell.angle_beta   90.00
_cell.angle_gamma   90.00
#
_symmetry.space_group_name_H-M   'P 1'
#
loop_
_entity.id
_entity.type
_entity.pdbx_description
1 polymer ?
#
loop_
_entity_poly.entity_id
_entity_poly.type
_entity_poly.pdbx_seq_one_letter_code
_entity_poly.pdbx_strand_id
1 'polypeptide(L)'
;MYAIFYMSKTNTNPNRLFFGCPFFKVKQSYCKFFVWVDDHIGRIGCMEPTKELGNNQSLNVEEHFGKIELENKMADLEQRIIYLENRKSSNFWVIVLSLIVVVVGLCLFRV
;
A
#
# COMPACT_ATOMS: atom_id res chain seq x y z
N MET A 1 -13.17 -9.57 -1.95
CA MET A 1 -12.41 -10.81 -2.18
C MET A 1 -10.95 -10.48 -1.93
N TYR A 2 -10.25 -11.19 -1.04
CA TYR A 2 -8.84 -10.92 -0.70
C TYR A 2 -8.00 -12.20 -0.86
N ALA A 3 -6.71 -12.04 -1.14
CA ALA A 3 -5.75 -13.13 -1.23
C ALA A 3 -4.73 -13.00 -0.08
N ILE A 4 -4.15 -14.12 0.33
CA ILE A 4 -3.09 -14.17 1.34
C ILE A 4 -1.75 -14.43 0.66
N PHE A 5 -0.71 -13.78 1.18
CA PHE A 5 0.66 -13.98 0.75
C PHE A 5 1.26 -15.22 1.43
N TYR A 6 1.70 -16.18 0.63
CA TYR A 6 2.30 -17.41 1.11
C TYR A 6 3.70 -17.62 0.55
N MET A 7 4.52 -18.31 1.35
CA MET A 7 5.82 -18.80 0.94
C MET A 7 5.71 -20.31 0.64
N SER A 8 6.13 -20.71 -0.56
CA SER A 8 6.17 -22.09 -0.98
C SER A 8 7.20 -22.88 -0.18
N LYS A 9 6.81 -24.09 0.22
CA LYS A 9 7.67 -25.06 0.93
C LYS A 9 7.92 -26.32 0.09
N THR A 10 7.60 -26.28 -1.21
CA THR A 10 7.78 -27.44 -2.09
C THR A 10 9.25 -27.58 -2.48
N ASN A 11 9.70 -28.80 -2.72
CA ASN A 11 11.08 -29.07 -3.15
C ASN A 11 11.42 -28.46 -4.52
N THR A 12 10.41 -28.31 -5.39
CA THR A 12 10.60 -27.76 -6.74
C THR A 12 10.59 -26.24 -6.80
N ASN A 13 9.95 -25.58 -5.83
CA ASN A 13 9.87 -24.12 -5.75
C ASN A 13 10.09 -23.67 -4.30
N PRO A 14 11.26 -23.94 -3.70
CA PRO A 14 11.50 -23.61 -2.30
C PRO A 14 11.51 -22.10 -2.10
N ASN A 15 10.84 -21.61 -1.06
CA ASN A 15 10.78 -20.21 -0.64
C ASN A 15 10.20 -19.22 -1.67
N ARG A 16 9.71 -19.69 -2.82
CA ARG A 16 9.05 -18.83 -3.83
C ARG A 16 7.70 -18.32 -3.32
N LEU A 17 7.39 -17.06 -3.58
CA LEU A 17 6.23 -16.37 -3.02
C LEU A 17 5.03 -16.41 -3.96
N PHE A 18 3.84 -16.67 -3.44
CA PHE A 18 2.60 -16.70 -4.21
C PHE A 18 1.42 -16.06 -3.46
N PHE A 19 0.47 -15.52 -4.21
CA PHE A 19 -0.84 -15.14 -3.71
C PHE A 19 -1.76 -16.36 -3.77
N GLY A 20 -2.35 -16.72 -2.64
CA GLY A 20 -3.25 -17.86 -2.53
C GLY A 20 -4.57 -17.49 -1.86
N CYS A 21 -5.54 -18.38 -2.00
CA CYS A 21 -6.80 -18.26 -1.28
C CYS A 21 -6.58 -18.25 0.25
N PRO A 22 -7.35 -17.46 1.03
CA PRO A 22 -7.32 -17.52 2.49
C PRO A 22 -7.54 -18.94 3.06
N PHE A 23 -8.35 -19.74 2.37
CA PHE A 23 -8.66 -21.12 2.75
C PHE A 23 -7.70 -22.15 2.15
N PHE A 24 -6.60 -21.76 1.51
CA PHE A 24 -5.68 -22.66 0.81
C PHE A 24 -5.16 -23.83 1.68
N LYS A 25 -4.99 -23.60 2.98
CA LYS A 25 -4.50 -24.63 3.94
C LYS A 25 -5.60 -25.54 4.49
N VAL A 26 -6.85 -25.10 4.41
CA VAL A 26 -8.00 -25.91 4.79
C VAL A 26 -8.33 -26.69 3.52
N LYS A 27 -8.36 -28.03 3.53
CA LYS A 27 -8.62 -28.87 2.35
C LYS A 27 -10.06 -28.74 1.81
N GLN A 28 -10.54 -27.52 1.64
CA GLN A 28 -11.83 -27.16 1.05
C GLN A 28 -11.67 -27.07 -0.46
N SER A 29 -12.54 -27.78 -1.17
CA SER A 29 -12.46 -28.03 -2.62
C SER A 29 -12.72 -26.79 -3.50
N TYR A 30 -13.19 -25.70 -2.91
CA TYR A 30 -13.81 -24.59 -3.65
C TYR A 30 -12.89 -23.38 -3.89
N CYS A 31 -11.70 -23.33 -3.29
CA CYS A 31 -10.83 -22.16 -3.42
C CYS A 31 -9.51 -22.47 -4.13
N LYS A 32 -9.49 -22.27 -5.45
CA LYS A 32 -8.38 -22.62 -6.36
C LYS A 32 -7.53 -21.41 -6.80
N PHE A 33 -7.71 -20.24 -6.18
CA PHE A 33 -6.95 -19.04 -6.53
C PHE A 33 -5.48 -19.22 -6.15
N PHE A 34 -4.59 -19.07 -7.13
CA PHE A 34 -3.15 -19.19 -7.01
C PHE A 34 -2.45 -18.38 -8.11
N VAL A 35 -1.51 -17.51 -7.73
CA VAL A 35 -0.67 -16.75 -8.67
C VAL A 35 0.73 -16.54 -8.08
N TRP A 36 1.79 -16.82 -8.84
CA TRP A 36 3.16 -16.51 -8.45
C TRP A 36 3.42 -15.00 -8.47
N VAL A 37 4.12 -14.49 -7.46
CA VAL A 37 4.33 -13.05 -7.28
C VAL A 37 5.23 -12.47 -8.37
N ASP A 38 6.30 -13.17 -8.71
CA ASP A 38 7.24 -12.82 -9.76
C ASP A 38 6.61 -12.88 -11.15
N ASP A 39 5.77 -13.89 -11.42
CA ASP A 39 5.01 -13.95 -12.68
C ASP A 39 3.99 -12.80 -12.76
N HIS A 40 3.37 -12.42 -11.63
CA HIS A 40 2.41 -11.31 -11.59
C HIS A 40 3.09 -9.96 -11.80
N ILE A 41 4.23 -9.72 -11.14
CA ILE A 41 5.03 -8.50 -11.32
C ILE A 41 5.57 -8.44 -12.75
N GLY A 42 6.10 -9.55 -13.28
CA GLY A 42 6.54 -9.65 -14.66
C GLY A 42 5.40 -9.41 -15.64
N ARG A 43 4.20 -9.92 -15.36
CA ARG A 43 3.01 -9.67 -16.20
C ARG A 43 2.50 -8.25 -16.11
N ILE A 44 2.55 -7.59 -14.95
CA ILE A 44 2.25 -6.16 -14.84
C ILE A 44 3.29 -5.34 -15.62
N GLY A 45 4.56 -5.74 -15.55
CA GLY A 45 5.65 -5.13 -16.32
C GLY A 45 5.63 -5.44 -17.82
N CYS A 46 4.94 -6.50 -18.26
CA CYS A 46 4.81 -6.90 -19.67
C CYS A 46 3.39 -6.70 -20.22
N MET A 47 2.45 -6.15 -19.44
CA MET A 47 1.12 -5.75 -19.91
C MET A 47 1.25 -4.43 -20.67
N GLU A 48 2.03 -4.43 -21.75
CA GLU A 48 1.84 -3.46 -22.82
C GLU A 48 0.44 -3.67 -23.43
N PRO A 49 -0.24 -2.57 -23.85
CA PRO A 49 -1.35 -2.67 -24.78
C PRO A 49 -0.83 -3.27 -26.08
N THR A 50 -1.39 -4.41 -26.47
CA THR A 50 -1.04 -5.08 -27.73
C THR A 50 -1.21 -4.10 -28.90
N LYS A 51 -0.11 -3.74 -29.58
CA LYS A 51 0.05 -3.84 -31.04
C LYS A 51 1.36 -3.21 -31.55
N GLU A 52 2.21 -4.12 -32.03
CA GLU A 52 2.94 -4.06 -33.32
C GLU A 52 4.18 -3.15 -33.47
N LEU A 53 5.33 -3.85 -33.59
CA LEU A 53 6.47 -3.59 -34.48
C LEU A 53 7.24 -2.25 -34.34
N GLY A 54 8.44 -2.35 -33.77
CA GLY A 54 9.61 -1.65 -34.31
C GLY A 54 10.26 -0.59 -33.43
N ASN A 55 11.56 -0.80 -33.19
CA ASN A 55 12.62 0.19 -32.94
C ASN A 55 12.56 1.02 -31.66
N ASN A 56 13.41 0.64 -30.69
CA ASN A 56 14.41 1.47 -29.96
C ASN A 56 14.02 2.85 -29.40
N GLN A 57 12.74 3.23 -29.39
CA GLN A 57 12.23 4.53 -28.96
C GLN A 57 11.21 4.39 -27.80
N SER A 58 10.75 3.17 -27.51
CA SER A 58 9.77 2.85 -26.46
C SER A 58 10.33 2.94 -25.04
N LEU A 59 11.61 2.57 -24.83
CA LEU A 59 12.26 2.57 -23.51
C LEU A 59 12.20 3.92 -22.79
N ASN A 60 12.33 5.02 -23.53
CA ASN A 60 12.32 6.38 -22.95
C ASN A 60 10.89 6.84 -22.55
N VAL A 61 9.86 6.32 -23.21
CA VAL A 61 8.45 6.67 -22.94
C VAL A 61 7.90 5.88 -21.76
N GLU A 62 8.29 4.60 -21.63
CA GLU A 62 7.94 3.73 -20.50
C GLU A 62 8.59 4.19 -19.18
N GLU A 63 9.87 4.58 -19.24
CA GLU A 63 10.57 5.19 -18.09
C GLU A 63 9.88 6.50 -17.67
N HIS A 64 9.47 7.33 -18.63
CA HIS A 64 8.71 8.56 -18.37
C HIS A 64 7.35 8.28 -17.73
N PHE A 65 6.61 7.27 -18.19
CA PHE A 65 5.30 6.93 -17.62
C PHE A 65 5.42 6.37 -16.19
N GLY A 66 6.38 5.47 -15.96
CA GLY A 66 6.67 4.95 -14.63
C GLY A 66 7.12 6.04 -13.66
N LYS A 67 7.91 7.00 -14.15
CA LYS A 67 8.30 8.19 -13.38
C LYS A 67 7.10 9.06 -13.02
N ILE A 68 6.19 9.32 -13.96
CA ILE A 68 4.96 10.10 -13.71
C ILE A 68 4.06 9.39 -12.69
N GLU A 69 3.91 8.06 -12.76
CA GLU A 69 3.13 7.31 -11.75
C GLU A 69 3.78 7.37 -10.36
N LEU A 70 5.10 7.28 -10.29
CA LEU A 70 5.85 7.39 -9.04
C LEU A 70 5.74 8.81 -8.45
N GLU A 71 5.83 9.84 -9.28
CA GLU A 71 5.63 11.24 -8.89
C GLU A 71 4.21 11.49 -8.37
N ASN A 72 3.19 10.94 -9.03
CA ASN A 72 1.80 11.04 -8.55
C ASN A 72 1.60 10.34 -7.20
N LYS A 73 2.21 9.17 -6.99
CA LYS A 73 2.16 8.46 -5.70
C LYS A 73 2.94 9.20 -4.62
N MET A 74 4.06 9.84 -4.96
CA MET A 74 4.82 10.70 -4.06
C MET A 74 3.99 11.89 -3.60
N ALA A 75 3.31 12.58 -4.52
CA ALA A 75 2.42 13.70 -4.20
C ALA A 75 1.23 13.27 -3.31
N ASP A 76 0.62 12.10 -3.57
CA ASP A 76 -0.44 11.55 -2.69
C ASP A 76 0.08 11.28 -1.27
N LEU A 77 1.29 10.71 -1.14
CA LEU A 77 1.91 10.45 0.15
C LEU A 77 2.24 11.74 0.90
N GLU A 78 2.78 12.75 0.24
CA GLU A 78 3.05 14.07 0.85
C GLU A 78 1.76 14.71 1.37
N GLN A 79 0.68 14.68 0.60
CA GLN A 79 -0.63 15.19 1.03
C GLN A 79 -1.15 14.44 2.25
N ARG A 80 -1.01 13.11 2.31
CA ARG A 80 -1.40 12.31 3.47
C ARG A 80 -0.57 12.66 4.71
N ILE A 81 0.74 12.88 4.55
CA ILE A 81 1.61 13.30 5.66
C ILE A 81 1.15 14.65 6.22
N ILE A 82 0.91 15.64 5.35
CA ILE A 82 0.43 16.96 5.78
C ILE A 82 -0.93 16.86 6.49
N TYR A 83 -1.86 16.06 5.95
CA TYR A 83 -3.16 15.83 6.58
C TYR A 83 -3.01 15.19 7.97
N LEU A 84 -2.16 14.17 8.11
CA LEU A 84 -1.92 13.48 9.38
C LEU A 84 -1.23 14.39 10.39
N GLU A 85 -0.25 15.19 9.96
CA GLU A 85 0.45 16.15 10.82
C GLU A 85 -0.52 17.24 11.33
N ASN A 86 -1.36 17.79 10.45
CA ASN A 86 -2.40 18.75 10.84
C ASN A 86 -3.42 18.12 11.79
N ARG A 87 -3.83 16.88 11.55
CA ARG A 87 -4.75 16.15 12.45
C ARG A 87 -4.11 15.92 13.81
N LYS A 88 -2.84 15.52 13.87
CA LYS A 88 -2.09 15.33 15.12
C LYS A 88 -1.91 16.65 15.87
N SER A 89 -1.53 17.71 15.16
CA SER A 89 -1.39 19.06 15.70
C SER A 89 -2.72 19.56 16.28
N SER A 90 -3.82 19.41 15.55
CA SER A 90 -5.17 19.77 16.03
C SER A 90 -5.53 19.01 17.31
N ASN A 91 -5.32 17.68 17.33
CA ASN A 91 -5.58 16.87 18.52
C ASN A 91 -4.71 17.31 19.71
N PHE A 92 -3.44 17.66 19.48
CA PHE A 92 -2.53 18.15 20.52
C PHE A 92 -3.05 19.46 21.13
N TRP A 93 -3.44 20.43 20.28
CA TRP A 93 -4.01 21.70 20.75
C TRP A 93 -5.29 21.52 21.56
N VAL A 94 -6.18 20.61 21.16
CA VAL A 94 -7.40 20.29 21.92
C VAL A 94 -7.07 19.75 23.31
N ILE A 95 -6.07 18.87 23.44
CA ILE A 95 -5.62 18.34 24.73
C ILE A 95 -5.06 19.48 25.59
N VAL A 96 -4.21 20.34 25.03
CA VAL A 96 -3.62 21.48 25.74
C VAL A 96 -4.71 22.43 26.25
N LEU A 97 -5.67 22.82 25.41
CA LEU A 97 -6.78 23.69 25.80
C LEU A 97 -7.65 23.06 26.91
N SER A 98 -7.93 21.77 26.79
CA SER A 98 -8.70 21.03 27.80
C SER A 98 -7.98 21.02 29.16
N LEU A 99 -6.67 20.80 29.18
CA LEU A 99 -5.87 20.85 30.41
C LEU A 99 -5.87 22.26 31.04
N ILE A 100 -5.75 23.31 30.22
CA ILE A 100 -5.80 24.70 30.70
C ILE A 100 -7.15 24.99 31.37
N VAL A 101 -8.26 24.61 30.75
CA VAL A 101 -9.61 24.79 31.32
C VAL A 101 -9.75 24.08 32.66
N VAL A 102 -9.26 22.84 32.77
CA VAL A 102 -9.27 22.08 34.03
C VAL A 102 -8.45 22.78 35.12
N VAL A 103 -7.23 23.23 34.80
CA VAL A 103 -6.35 23.91 35.77
C VAL A 103 -6.97 25.23 36.23
N VAL A 104 -7.49 26.05 35.30
CA VAL A 104 -8.14 27.32 35.63
C VAL A 104 -9.38 27.09 36.48
N GLY A 105 -10.22 26.11 36.13
CA GLY A 105 -11.37 25.71 36.94
C GLY A 105 -10.95 25.32 38.36
N LEU A 106 -9.96 24.45 38.52
CA LEU A 106 -9.45 24.07 39.84
C LEU A 106 -8.91 25.27 40.64
N CYS A 107 -8.26 26.24 39.99
CA CYS A 107 -7.79 27.45 40.66
C CYS A 107 -8.95 28.38 41.09
N LEU A 108 -9.98 28.53 40.26
CA LEU A 108 -11.13 29.41 40.54
C LEU A 108 -12.12 28.82 41.55
N PHE A 109 -12.33 27.50 41.53
CA PHE A 109 -13.23 26.80 42.47
C PHE A 109 -12.56 26.45 43.81
N ARG A 110 -11.25 26.71 43.95
CA ARG A 110 -10.48 26.50 45.18
C ARG A 110 -10.19 27.81 45.93
N VAL A 111 -10.85 28.90 45.53
CA VAL A 111 -11.02 30.16 46.29
C VAL A 111 -12.42 30.17 46.89
#